data_AF-A0A359HES9-F1
#
_entry.id   AF-A0A359HES9-F1
#
_cell.length_a   1.000
_cell.length_b   1.000
_cell.length_c   1.000
_cell.angle_alpha   90.00
_cell.angle_beta   90.00
_cell.angle_gamma   90.00
#
_symmetry.space_group_name_H-M   'P 1'
#
loop_
_entity.id
_entity.type
_entity.pdbx_description
1 polymer ?
#
loop_
_entity_poly.entity_id
_entity_poly.type
_entity_poly.pdbx_seq_one_letter_code
_entity_poly.pdbx_strand_id
1 'polypeptide(L)' 'MSAIIPTAEPFFFPGGRTGCLLIHGFTGAPKEMREMGEYLNQQGYSVLGVRLTGHATQ' A
#
# COMPACT_ATOMS: atom_id res chain seq x y z
N MET A 1 10.62 17.74 5.18
CA MET A 1 11.24 16.58 4.51
C MET A 1 10.44 15.36 4.90
N SER A 2 9.94 14.59 3.94
CA SER A 2 9.24 13.33 4.25
C SER A 2 10.28 12.33 4.74
N ALA A 3 10.11 11.80 5.94
CA ALA A 3 11.01 10.81 6.53
C ALA A 3 10.84 9.42 5.90
N ILE A 4 10.36 9.30 4.66
CA ILE A 4 9.99 8.02 4.01
C ILE A 4 11.11 7.61 3.04
N ILE A 5 11.52 6.33 3.09
CA ILE A 5 12.42 5.76 2.08
C ILE A 5 11.73 5.83 0.72
N PRO A 6 12.40 6.32 -0.35
CA PRO A 6 11.81 6.40 -1.68
C PRO A 6 11.21 5.05 -2.12
N THR A 7 10.03 5.08 -2.75
CA THR A 7 9.26 3.90 -3.20
C THR A 7 8.48 3.15 -2.11
N ALA A 8 8.58 3.59 -0.84
CA ALA A 8 7.83 3.00 0.27
C ALA A 8 6.62 3.84 0.70
N GLU A 9 6.17 4.77 -0.14
CA GLU A 9 4.96 5.54 0.10
C GLU A 9 3.73 4.62 0.17
N PRO A 10 2.74 4.92 1.05
CA PRO A 10 1.45 4.25 0.97
C PRO A 10 0.80 4.55 -0.40
N PHE A 11 -0.08 3.67 -0.86
CA PHE A 11 -0.77 3.83 -2.12
C PHE A 11 -2.27 3.70 -1.96
N PHE A 12 -3.02 4.41 -2.80
CA PHE A 12 -4.46 4.29 -2.91
C PHE A 12 -4.84 4.15 -4.37
N PHE A 13 -5.61 3.10 -4.68
CA PHE A 13 -6.18 2.84 -5.99
C PHE A 13 -7.71 2.94 -5.88
N PRO A 14 -8.33 4.00 -6.40
CA PRO A 14 -9.79 4.10 -6.40
C PRO A 14 -10.39 3.04 -7.33
N GLY A 15 -11.53 2.49 -6.95
CA GLY A 15 -12.26 1.47 -7.72
C GLY A 15 -13.73 1.44 -7.36
N GLY A 16 -14.30 0.24 -7.28
CA GLY A 16 -15.71 0.03 -6.92
C GLY A 16 -16.01 0.20 -5.44
N ARG A 17 -17.25 -0.17 -5.07
CA ARG A 17 -17.81 0.03 -3.71
C ARG A 17 -17.09 -0.78 -2.61
N THR A 18 -16.56 -1.96 -2.95
CA THR A 18 -15.89 -2.83 -1.96
C THR A 18 -14.43 -2.43 -1.82
N GLY A 19 -14.00 -2.25 -0.56
CA GLY A 19 -12.64 -1.84 -0.20
C GLY A 19 -11.76 -3.02 0.23
N CYS A 20 -10.50 -3.01 -0.20
CA CYS A 20 -9.44 -3.92 0.26
C CYS A 20 -8.33 -3.13 0.96
N LEU A 21 -8.04 -3.48 2.21
CA LEU A 21 -6.92 -2.93 2.97
C LEU A 21 -5.75 -3.91 2.92
N LEU A 22 -4.61 -3.48 2.40
CA LEU A 22 -3.39 -4.26 2.32
C LEU A 22 -2.39 -3.81 3.39
N ILE A 23 -1.95 -4.75 4.22
CA ILE A 23 -1.05 -4.51 5.35
C ILE A 23 0.18 -5.40 5.15
N HIS A 24 1.36 -4.78 5.05
CA HIS A 24 2.62 -5.49 4.92
C HIS A 24 3.08 -6.12 6.26
N GLY A 25 4.04 -7.04 6.19
CA GLY A 25 4.60 -7.72 7.35
C GLY A 25 5.63 -6.91 8.15
N PHE A 26 6.15 -7.53 9.22
CA PHE A 26 7.23 -6.97 10.04
C PHE A 26 8.48 -6.69 9.20
N THR A 27 9.14 -5.55 9.44
CA THR A 27 10.27 -5.01 8.64
C THR A 27 9.96 -4.66 7.18
N GLY A 28 8.76 -4.99 6.69
CA GLY A 28 8.34 -4.75 5.32
C GLY A 28 7.94 -3.30 5.03
N ALA A 29 7.46 -3.08 3.81
CA ALA A 29 7.02 -1.78 3.30
C ALA A 29 5.79 -1.93 2.38
N PRO A 30 5.04 -0.85 2.11
CA PRO A 30 3.89 -0.90 1.19
C PRO A 30 4.23 -1.45 -0.19
N LYS A 31 5.48 -1.25 -0.67
CA LYS A 31 5.96 -1.69 -1.98
C LYS A 31 5.68 -3.18 -2.26
N GLU A 32 5.86 -4.05 -1.27
CA GLU A 32 5.67 -5.50 -1.42
C GLU A 32 4.19 -5.85 -1.71
N MET A 33 3.26 -5.00 -1.30
CA MET A 33 1.82 -5.19 -1.49
C MET A 33 1.30 -4.58 -2.80
N ARG A 34 2.14 -3.84 -3.55
CA ARG A 34 1.69 -3.04 -4.70
C ARG A 34 1.14 -3.90 -5.83
N GLU A 35 1.82 -5.00 -6.19
CA GLU A 35 1.36 -5.89 -7.25
C GLU A 35 0.00 -6.53 -6.92
N MET A 36 -0.19 -6.96 -5.67
CA MET A 36 -1.49 -7.45 -5.18
C MET A 36 -2.56 -6.34 -5.25
N GLY A 37 -2.20 -5.11 -4.90
CA GLY A 37 -3.11 -3.97 -4.96
C GLY A 37 -3.55 -3.62 -6.38
N GLU A 38 -2.62 -3.66 -7.34
CA GLU A 38 -2.90 -3.44 -8.75
C GLU A 38 -3.80 -4.55 -9.31
N TYR A 39 -3.54 -5.82 -8.96
CA TYR A 39 -4.41 -6.94 -9.33
C TYR A 39 -5.84 -6.77 -8.79
N LEU A 40 -6.00 -6.49 -7.49
CA LEU A 40 -7.32 -6.29 -6.88
C LEU A 40 -8.04 -5.08 -7.47
N ASN A 41 -7.33 -3.99 -7.76
CA ASN A 41 -7.93 -2.83 -8.39
C ASN A 41 -8.43 -3.14 -9.81
N GLN A 42 -7.68 -3.94 -10.58
CA GLN A 42 -8.12 -4.43 -11.89
C GLN A 42 -9.37 -5.33 -11.80
N GLN A 43 -9.61 -5.99 -10.66
CA GLN A 43 -10.85 -6.72 -10.39
C GLN A 43 -12.01 -5.81 -9.93
N GLY A 44 -11.81 -4.50 -9.88
CA GLY A 44 -12.84 -3.51 -9.55
C GLY A 44 -12.93 -3.13 -8.08
N TYR A 45 -11.96 -3.51 -7.24
CA TYR A 45 -11.93 -3.10 -5.83
C TYR A 45 -11.28 -1.72 -5.64
N SER A 46 -11.75 -0.95 -4.66
CA SER A 46 -10.97 0.17 -4.12
C SER A 46 -9.90 -0.38 -3.18
N VAL A 47 -8.63 -0.01 -3.34
CA VAL A 47 -7.53 -0.62 -2.58
C VAL A 47 -6.67 0.42 -1.89
N LEU A 48 -6.36 0.19 -0.61
CA LEU A 48 -5.43 1.02 0.17
C LEU A 48 -4.29 0.13 0.69
N GLY A 49 -3.06 0.43 0.28
CA GLY A 49 -1.84 -0.14 0.86
C GLY A 49 -1.24 0.83 1.87
N VAL A 50 -1.25 0.46 3.15
CA VAL A 50 -0.80 1.34 4.23
C VAL A 50 0.68 1.15 4.54
N ARG A 51 1.32 2.23 5.01
CA ARG A 51 2.63 2.17 5.65
C ARG A 51 2.44 2.12 7.16
N LEU A 52 2.98 1.11 7.82
CA LEU A 52 2.95 1.02 9.28
C LEU A 52 3.89 2.06 9.91
N THR A 53 3.54 2.55 11.09
CA THR A 53 4.36 3.51 11.85
C THR A 53 5.78 2.97 12.05
N GLY A 54 6.78 3.83 11.86
CA GLY A 54 8.21 3.48 11.99
C GLY A 54 8.76 2.57 10.89
N HIS A 55 7.96 2.15 9.92
CA HIS A 55 8.43 1.33 8.80
C HIS A 55 8.83 2.20 7.62
N ALA A 56 9.89 1.77 6.94
CA ALA A 56 10.47 2.39 5.76
C ALA A 56 10.71 3.90 5.91
N THR A 57 11.40 4.27 6.99
CA THR A 57 11.83 5.65 7.27
C THR A 57 13.35 5.81 7.26
N GLN A 58 13.83 7.05 7.13
CA GLN A 58 15.24 7.43 7.25
C GLN A 58 15.61 7.86 8.68
#